data_AF-A0A2G0QFI1-F1
#
_entry.id   AF-A0A2G0QFI1-F1
#
_cell.length_a   1.000
_cell.length_b   1.000
_cell.length_c   1.000
_cell.angle_alpha   90.00
_cell.angle_beta   90.00
_cell.angle_gamma   90.00
#
_symmetry.space_group_name_H-M   'P 1'
#
loop_
_entity.id
_entity.type
_entity.pdbx_description
1 polymer ?
#
loop_
_entity_poly.entity_id
_entity_poly.type
_entity_poly.pdbx_seq_one_letter_code
_entity_poly.pdbx_strand_id
1 'polypeptide(L)'
;MFFHVVNKNNIIVSALILGVVILFLSFNNSRLSIIDYADRHCQMNTTCWIDMNKITSFDWDKMYIIDKGMEHKDIEGIIGAAFNKKASLFYRIIFVRNQKVIYSDEYHPSDEAYVKKFLKPNFHYPYEKEGGYFSHYAISKDNAILSVEIENKPLMSDKTYYKISPANPQQVRGRML
;
A
#
# COMPACT_ATOMS: atom_id res chain seq x y z
N MET A 1 -44.03 -32.23 -16.11
CA MET A 1 -43.00 -32.52 -15.09
C MET A 1 -41.75 -32.98 -15.84
N PHE A 2 -40.92 -32.05 -16.31
CA PHE A 2 -39.71 -32.38 -17.06
C PHE A 2 -38.52 -32.37 -16.10
N PHE A 3 -38.19 -33.53 -15.54
CA PHE A 3 -36.87 -33.72 -14.96
C PHE A 3 -35.90 -33.99 -16.09
N HIS A 4 -35.18 -32.95 -16.51
CA HIS A 4 -34.04 -33.11 -17.39
C HIS A 4 -33.05 -34.07 -16.70
N VAL A 5 -32.79 -35.23 -17.30
CA VAL A 5 -31.73 -36.13 -16.85
C VAL A 5 -30.42 -35.39 -17.06
N VAL A 6 -29.89 -34.82 -15.97
CA VAL A 6 -28.60 -34.13 -16.01
C VAL A 6 -27.53 -35.22 -16.06
N ASN A 7 -26.85 -35.34 -17.19
CA ASN A 7 -25.76 -36.29 -17.35
C ASN A 7 -24.67 -35.99 -16.29
N LYS A 8 -24.18 -37.02 -15.59
CA LYS A 8 -23.20 -36.87 -14.50
C LYS A 8 -21.94 -36.12 -14.96
N ASN A 9 -21.56 -36.29 -16.22
CA ASN A 9 -20.46 -35.57 -16.84
C ASN A 9 -20.74 -34.06 -16.98
N ASN A 10 -21.98 -33.65 -17.24
CA ASN A 10 -22.36 -32.23 -17.34
C ASN A 10 -22.32 -31.54 -15.97
N ILE A 11 -22.61 -32.26 -14.88
CA ILE A 11 -22.51 -31.74 -13.50
C ILE A 11 -21.05 -31.47 -13.14
N ILE A 12 -20.15 -32.42 -13.45
CA ILE A 12 -18.71 -32.30 -13.18
C ILE A 12 -18.11 -31.12 -13.96
N VAL A 13 -18.44 -31.00 -15.25
CA VAL A 13 -17.97 -29.88 -16.08
C VAL A 13 -18.48 -28.54 -15.55
N SER A 14 -19.75 -28.45 -15.14
CA SER A 14 -20.32 -27.22 -14.58
C SER A 14 -19.66 -26.82 -13.26
N ALA A 15 -19.37 -27.80 -12.39
CA ALA A 15 -18.67 -27.56 -11.13
C ALA A 15 -17.22 -27.08 -11.34
N LEU A 16 -16.52 -27.64 -12.33
CA LEU A 16 -15.17 -27.20 -12.71
C LEU A 16 -15.16 -25.77 -13.24
N ILE A 17 -16.09 -25.43 -14.12
CA ILE A 17 -16.22 -24.06 -14.66
C ILE A 17 -16.51 -23.07 -13.52
N LEU A 18 -17.43 -23.42 -12.61
CA LEU A 18 -17.75 -22.56 -11.47
C LEU A 18 -16.53 -22.39 -10.54
N GLY A 19 -15.77 -23.46 -10.27
CA GLY A 19 -14.54 -23.39 -9.50
C GLY A 19 -13.48 -22.49 -10.14
N VAL A 20 -13.33 -22.55 -11.46
CA VAL A 20 -12.43 -21.68 -12.24
C VAL A 20 -12.89 -20.23 -12.19
N VAL A 21 -14.20 -19.96 -12.30
CA VAL A 21 -14.76 -18.59 -12.19
C VAL A 21 -14.54 -18.02 -10.79
N ILE A 22 -14.76 -18.81 -9.72
CA ILE A 22 -14.50 -18.40 -8.34
C ILE A 22 -13.01 -18.11 -8.12
N LEU A 23 -12.13 -18.93 -8.69
CA LEU A 23 -10.68 -18.68 -8.71
C LEU A 23 -10.35 -17.34 -9.39
N PHE A 24 -10.87 -17.10 -10.60
CA PHE A 24 -10.64 -15.85 -11.33
C PHE A 24 -11.20 -14.62 -10.60
N LEU A 25 -12.36 -14.72 -9.96
CA LEU A 25 -12.93 -13.64 -9.14
C LEU A 25 -12.10 -13.39 -7.86
N SER A 26 -11.47 -14.42 -7.31
CA SER A 26 -10.56 -14.30 -6.16
C SER A 26 -9.22 -13.65 -6.53
N PHE A 27 -8.87 -13.60 -7.82
CA PHE A 27 -7.67 -12.92 -8.34
C PHE A 27 -7.88 -11.44 -8.65
N ASN A 28 -8.86 -10.77 -8.04
CA ASN A 28 -8.90 -9.31 -8.00
C ASN A 28 -7.80 -8.78 -7.05
N ASN A 29 -6.54 -8.89 -7.48
CA ASN A 29 -5.41 -8.16 -6.93
C ASN A 29 -5.53 -6.68 -7.34
N SER A 30 -6.60 -6.00 -6.92
CA SER A 30 -6.66 -4.55 -7.02
C SER A 30 -5.51 -4.01 -6.18
N ARG A 31 -4.50 -3.46 -6.86
CA ARG A 31 -3.38 -2.78 -6.24
C ARG A 31 -3.93 -1.78 -5.21
N LEU A 32 -3.40 -1.80 -4.00
CA LEU A 32 -3.78 -0.85 -2.96
C LEU A 32 -3.38 0.56 -3.40
N SER A 33 -4.36 1.36 -3.77
CA SER A 33 -4.14 2.71 -4.28
C SER A 33 -4.58 3.77 -3.27
N ILE A 34 -3.63 4.29 -2.50
CA ILE A 34 -3.84 5.43 -1.60
C ILE A 34 -4.21 6.67 -2.41
N ILE A 35 -3.59 6.81 -3.59
CA ILE A 35 -3.85 7.90 -4.54
C ILE A 35 -5.31 7.88 -5.01
N ASP A 36 -5.80 6.75 -5.51
CA ASP A 36 -7.18 6.66 -6.03
C ASP A 36 -8.24 6.85 -4.94
N TYR A 37 -7.92 6.46 -3.70
CA TYR A 37 -8.79 6.77 -2.57
C TYR A 37 -8.77 8.26 -2.25
N ALA A 38 -7.59 8.86 -2.18
CA ALA A 38 -7.42 10.28 -1.91
C ALA A 38 -8.10 11.15 -2.96
N ASP A 39 -7.97 10.83 -4.25
CA ASP A 39 -8.67 11.52 -5.35
C ASP A 39 -10.20 11.56 -5.17
N ARG A 40 -10.79 10.49 -4.61
CA ARG A 40 -12.24 10.37 -4.44
C ARG A 40 -12.76 10.98 -3.15
N HIS A 41 -11.91 11.10 -2.12
CA HIS A 41 -12.36 11.38 -0.76
C HIS A 41 -11.66 12.57 -0.09
N CYS A 42 -10.56 13.08 -0.64
CA CYS A 42 -9.79 14.16 -0.05
C CYS A 42 -9.91 15.45 -0.86
N GLN A 43 -9.93 16.58 -0.17
CA GLN A 43 -9.88 17.90 -0.78
C GLN A 43 -8.42 18.36 -0.97
N MET A 44 -8.14 19.05 -2.08
CA MET A 44 -6.79 19.57 -2.37
C MET A 44 -6.33 20.57 -1.29
N ASN A 45 -5.02 20.58 -1.01
CA ASN A 45 -4.36 21.48 -0.05
C ASN A 45 -4.95 21.47 1.37
N THR A 46 -5.64 20.38 1.73
CA THR A 46 -6.14 20.15 3.09
C THR A 46 -5.62 18.80 3.59
N THR A 47 -5.43 18.70 4.90
CA THR A 47 -5.12 17.42 5.53
C THR A 47 -6.34 16.51 5.51
N CYS A 48 -6.19 15.36 4.87
CA CYS A 48 -7.17 14.29 4.80
C CYS A 48 -6.70 13.10 5.63
N TRP A 49 -7.63 12.46 6.34
CA TRP A 49 -7.34 11.31 7.20
C TRP A 49 -7.89 10.05 6.54
N ILE A 50 -7.00 9.18 6.09
CA ILE A 50 -7.36 7.91 5.46
C ILE A 50 -7.22 6.80 6.49
N ASP A 51 -8.32 6.11 6.77
CA ASP A 51 -8.28 4.86 7.52
C ASP A 51 -7.89 3.72 6.58
N MET A 52 -6.69 3.18 6.79
CA MET A 52 -6.15 2.12 5.94
C MET A 52 -7.02 0.85 5.98
N ASN A 53 -7.76 0.60 7.08
CA ASN A 53 -8.69 -0.53 7.16
C ASN A 53 -9.82 -0.44 6.15
N LYS A 54 -10.19 0.77 5.70
CA LYS A 54 -11.27 0.97 4.71
C LYS A 54 -10.81 0.72 3.28
N ILE A 55 -9.51 0.68 3.03
CA ILE A 55 -8.94 0.55 1.68
C ILE A 55 -8.17 -0.75 1.46
N THR A 56 -7.85 -1.47 2.53
CA THR A 56 -7.27 -2.81 2.44
C THR A 56 -8.37 -3.87 2.40
N SER A 57 -8.35 -4.73 1.37
CA SER A 57 -9.28 -5.88 1.23
C SER A 57 -8.78 -7.16 1.90
N PHE A 58 -7.60 -7.11 2.52
CA PHE A 58 -6.95 -8.21 3.21
C PHE A 58 -6.74 -7.84 4.68
N ASP A 59 -6.51 -8.85 5.50
CA ASP A 59 -6.33 -8.68 6.94
C ASP A 59 -4.84 -8.68 7.31
N TRP A 60 -4.43 -7.79 8.21
CA TRP A 60 -3.04 -7.39 8.48
C TRP A 60 -2.85 -6.99 9.95
N ASP A 61 -1.61 -7.00 10.44
CA ASP A 61 -1.30 -6.54 11.81
C ASP A 61 -0.58 -5.18 11.79
N LYS A 62 0.40 -5.06 10.88
CA LYS A 62 1.21 -3.85 10.71
C LYS A 62 1.40 -3.53 9.24
N MET A 63 1.35 -2.24 8.93
CA MET A 63 1.72 -1.63 7.67
C MET A 63 3.01 -0.83 7.88
N TYR A 64 3.90 -0.89 6.90
CA TYR A 64 5.13 -0.13 6.88
C TYR A 64 5.24 0.68 5.60
N ILE A 65 5.70 1.93 5.72
CA ILE A 65 6.10 2.76 4.59
C ILE A 65 7.60 2.94 4.73
N ILE A 66 8.37 2.35 3.83
CA ILE A 66 9.83 2.28 3.87
C ILE A 66 10.43 3.27 2.87
N ASP A 67 11.50 3.94 3.29
CA ASP A 67 12.29 4.82 2.43
C ASP A 67 12.94 4.08 1.26
N LYS A 68 13.29 4.84 0.22
CA LYS A 68 13.92 4.34 -0.99
C LYS A 68 15.33 3.80 -0.71
N GLY A 69 15.77 2.84 -1.51
CA GLY A 69 17.17 2.39 -1.54
C GLY A 69 17.59 1.52 -0.34
N MET A 70 16.65 1.12 0.52
CA MET A 70 16.95 0.27 1.67
C MET A 70 17.25 -1.17 1.24
N GLU A 71 18.26 -1.78 1.87
CA GLU A 71 18.61 -3.18 1.60
C GLU A 71 17.58 -4.16 2.15
N HIS A 72 17.55 -5.35 1.55
CA HIS A 72 16.64 -6.41 1.95
C HIS A 72 16.73 -6.75 3.44
N LYS A 73 17.95 -6.90 4.00
CA LYS A 73 18.17 -7.23 5.41
C LYS A 73 17.66 -6.15 6.37
N ASP A 74 17.84 -4.88 5.99
CA ASP A 74 17.36 -3.74 6.75
C ASP A 74 15.82 -3.72 6.81
N ILE A 75 15.18 -3.98 5.67
CA ILE A 75 13.72 -4.12 5.59
C ILE A 75 13.25 -5.24 6.50
N GLU A 76 13.86 -6.43 6.45
CA GLU A 76 13.52 -7.56 7.32
C GLU A 76 13.65 -7.22 8.79
N GLY A 77 14.73 -6.52 9.18
CA GLY A 77 14.95 -6.05 10.54
C GLY A 77 13.87 -5.08 11.03
N ILE A 78 13.37 -4.21 10.15
CA ILE A 78 12.28 -3.26 10.45
C ILE A 78 10.95 -3.98 10.59
N ILE A 79 10.60 -4.82 9.60
CA ILE A 79 9.26 -5.41 9.51
C ILE A 79 9.09 -6.67 10.36
N GLY A 80 10.21 -7.29 10.79
CA GLY A 80 10.22 -8.52 11.59
C GLY A 80 9.69 -9.74 10.83
N ALA A 81 9.89 -9.79 9.53
CA ALA A 81 9.39 -10.84 8.63
C ALA A 81 10.33 -11.02 7.45
N ALA A 82 10.39 -12.24 6.90
CA ALA A 82 11.18 -12.52 5.70
C ALA A 82 10.65 -11.72 4.49
N PHE A 83 11.54 -11.09 3.73
CA PHE A 83 11.19 -10.12 2.69
C PHE A 83 11.75 -10.48 1.30
N ASN A 84 11.22 -11.50 0.62
CA ASN A 84 11.84 -12.03 -0.61
C ASN A 84 11.71 -11.16 -1.89
N LYS A 85 11.64 -9.83 -1.80
CA LYS A 85 11.58 -8.92 -2.96
C LYS A 85 12.93 -8.25 -3.19
N LYS A 86 13.15 -7.79 -4.42
CA LYS A 86 14.39 -7.08 -4.81
C LYS A 86 14.51 -5.74 -4.06
N ALA A 87 15.74 -5.27 -3.89
CA ALA A 87 16.00 -3.90 -3.46
C ALA A 87 15.30 -2.93 -4.44
N SER A 88 14.65 -1.90 -3.90
CA SER A 88 13.91 -0.91 -4.68
C SER A 88 14.54 0.46 -4.56
N LEU A 89 14.60 1.19 -5.67
CA LEU A 89 14.98 2.60 -5.70
C LEU A 89 13.80 3.52 -5.33
N PHE A 90 12.63 2.96 -5.00
CA PHE A 90 11.40 3.68 -4.71
C PHE A 90 10.90 3.39 -3.30
N TYR A 91 9.97 4.23 -2.83
CA TYR A 91 9.26 3.99 -1.58
C TYR A 91 8.46 2.70 -1.68
N ARG A 92 8.43 1.96 -0.57
CA ARG A 92 7.73 0.69 -0.50
C ARG A 92 6.69 0.71 0.60
N ILE A 93 5.50 0.21 0.29
CA ILE A 93 4.47 -0.10 1.28
C ILE A 93 4.48 -1.61 1.49
N ILE A 94 4.51 -2.04 2.74
CA ILE A 94 4.55 -3.46 3.13
C ILE A 94 3.50 -3.70 4.20
N PHE A 95 2.67 -4.73 4.03
CA PHE A 95 1.79 -5.21 5.09
C PHE A 95 2.28 -6.57 5.56
N VAL A 96 2.31 -6.71 6.89
CA VAL A 96 2.72 -7.91 7.59
C VAL A 96 1.57 -8.42 8.44
N ARG A 97 1.40 -9.74 8.43
CA ARG A 97 0.53 -10.47 9.34
C ARG A 97 1.26 -11.69 9.87
N ASN A 98 1.21 -11.94 11.18
CA ASN A 98 1.82 -13.12 11.80
C ASN A 98 3.28 -13.34 11.33
N GLN A 99 4.08 -12.26 11.31
CA GLN A 99 5.48 -12.27 10.84
C GLN A 99 5.67 -12.72 9.38
N LYS A 100 4.64 -12.58 8.54
CA LYS A 100 4.69 -12.86 7.10
C LYS A 100 4.25 -11.64 6.31
N VAL A 101 4.97 -11.34 5.23
CA VAL A 101 4.57 -10.31 4.27
C VAL A 101 3.37 -10.83 3.48
N ILE A 102 2.24 -10.14 3.62
CA ILE A 102 0.99 -10.49 2.93
C ILE A 102 0.72 -9.59 1.72
N TYR A 103 1.29 -8.40 1.72
CA TYR A 103 1.20 -7.45 0.62
C TYR A 103 2.47 -6.61 0.59
N SER A 104 2.98 -6.32 -0.60
CA SER A 104 4.01 -5.32 -0.78
C SER A 104 3.86 -4.68 -2.15
N ASP A 105 3.99 -3.37 -2.18
CA ASP A 105 3.93 -2.58 -3.39
C ASP A 105 5.01 -1.50 -3.37
N GLU A 106 5.52 -1.20 -4.55
CA GLU A 106 6.50 -0.14 -4.80
C GLU A 106 5.76 0.99 -5.49
N TYR A 107 5.78 2.18 -4.88
CA TYR A 107 5.21 3.35 -5.54
C TYR A 107 6.22 3.89 -6.55
N HIS A 108 6.20 3.27 -7.73
CA HIS A 108 6.78 3.83 -8.94
C HIS A 108 5.94 5.04 -9.36
N PRO A 109 6.56 6.19 -9.68
CA PRO A 109 5.99 7.06 -10.70
C PRO A 109 5.67 6.15 -11.90
N SER A 110 4.40 6.01 -12.29
CA SER A 110 4.03 4.98 -13.25
C SER A 110 4.90 5.03 -14.52
N ASP A 111 5.17 3.88 -15.10
CA ASP A 111 5.84 3.72 -16.39
C ASP A 111 5.07 4.39 -17.56
N GLU A 112 3.81 4.77 -17.34
CA GLU A 112 3.13 5.71 -18.21
C GLU A 112 3.72 7.11 -18.01
N ALA A 113 4.51 7.57 -18.98
CA ALA A 113 5.17 8.87 -19.03
C ALA A 113 4.23 10.10 -18.82
N TYR A 114 2.93 9.88 -18.68
CA TYR A 114 1.87 10.88 -18.57
C TYR A 114 1.14 10.90 -17.22
N VAL A 115 1.29 9.91 -16.32
CA VAL A 115 0.65 10.00 -15.00
C VAL A 115 1.54 10.78 -14.06
N LYS A 116 1.07 11.93 -13.64
CA LYS A 116 1.84 12.91 -12.88
C LYS A 116 1.45 12.92 -11.40
N LYS A 117 1.09 11.75 -10.86
CA LYS A 117 0.66 11.58 -9.47
C LYS A 117 1.74 10.81 -8.71
N PHE A 118 2.21 11.39 -7.61
CA PHE A 118 3.35 10.86 -6.86
C PHE A 118 3.01 10.76 -5.37
N LEU A 119 3.18 9.58 -4.80
CA LEU A 119 3.20 9.42 -3.35
C LEU A 119 4.51 10.01 -2.81
N LYS A 120 4.43 10.85 -1.78
CA LYS A 120 5.59 11.48 -1.17
C LYS A 120 5.52 11.32 0.35
N PRO A 121 6.09 10.25 0.92
CA PRO A 121 6.26 10.15 2.36
C PRO A 121 7.06 11.35 2.90
N ASN A 122 6.60 11.95 4.00
CA ASN A 122 7.25 13.11 4.61
C ASN A 122 8.43 12.72 5.53
N PHE A 123 9.36 11.92 5.02
CA PHE A 123 10.55 11.51 5.78
C PHE A 123 11.41 12.72 6.12
N HIS A 124 11.80 12.88 7.39
CA HIS A 124 12.82 13.85 7.78
C HIS A 124 14.19 13.23 7.59
N TYR A 125 14.99 13.87 6.73
CA TYR A 125 16.34 13.44 6.40
C TYR A 125 17.37 14.14 7.29
N PRO A 126 18.54 13.53 7.56
CA PRO A 126 19.50 14.04 8.54
C PRO A 126 20.10 15.41 8.20
N TYR A 127 19.92 15.90 6.97
CA TYR A 127 20.35 17.22 6.53
C TYR A 127 19.31 18.32 6.78
N GLU A 128 18.09 17.94 7.17
CA GLU A 128 17.03 18.86 7.58
C GLU A 128 17.29 19.25 9.04
N LYS A 129 17.48 20.54 9.31
CA LYS A 129 17.96 21.08 10.59
C LYS A 129 16.98 20.92 11.76
N GLU A 130 15.85 20.26 11.54
CA GLU A 130 14.75 20.08 12.49
C GLU A 130 14.32 18.61 12.51
N GLY A 131 14.23 18.02 13.70
CA GLY A 131 13.70 16.66 13.89
C GLY A 131 14.74 15.53 13.91
N GLY A 132 14.32 14.36 14.40
CA GLY A 132 15.12 13.13 14.37
C GLY A 132 14.91 12.40 13.04
N TYR A 133 15.97 11.80 12.49
CA TYR A 133 15.88 10.97 11.28
C TYR A 133 14.93 9.78 11.46
N PHE A 134 14.06 9.54 10.47
CA PHE A 134 13.25 8.32 10.39
C PHE A 134 13.20 7.79 8.96
N SER A 135 13.60 6.52 8.81
CA SER A 135 13.66 5.80 7.54
C SER A 135 12.37 5.05 7.19
N HIS A 136 11.39 5.05 8.11
CA HIS A 136 10.14 4.35 7.90
C HIS A 136 9.02 4.84 8.84
N TYR A 137 7.79 4.55 8.42
CA TYR A 137 6.61 4.58 9.28
C TYR A 137 6.16 3.16 9.57
N ALA A 138 5.62 2.94 10.77
CA ALA A 138 5.07 1.67 11.23
C ALA A 138 3.66 1.92 11.78
N ILE A 139 2.64 1.54 11.02
CA ILE A 139 1.23 1.78 11.32
C ILE A 139 0.62 0.44 11.76
N SER A 140 -0.05 0.39 12.90
CA SER A 140 -0.76 -0.80 13.37
C SER A 140 -2.22 -0.80 12.95
N LYS A 141 -2.85 -1.97 12.89
CA LYS A 141 -4.25 -2.10 12.46
C LYS A 141 -5.26 -1.35 13.35
N ASP A 142 -4.98 -1.27 14.65
CA ASP A 142 -5.76 -0.54 15.65
C ASP A 142 -5.51 0.98 15.61
N ASN A 143 -4.43 1.42 14.98
CA ASN A 143 -4.07 2.83 14.77
C ASN A 143 -3.79 3.06 13.28
N ALA A 144 -4.78 2.76 12.43
CA ALA A 144 -4.63 2.65 10.98
C ALA A 144 -4.81 3.97 10.21
N ILE A 145 -4.73 5.12 10.88
CA ILE A 145 -4.98 6.42 10.25
C ILE A 145 -3.70 6.96 9.61
N LEU A 146 -3.75 7.26 8.32
CA LEU A 146 -2.70 7.94 7.56
C LEU A 146 -3.14 9.37 7.24
N SER A 147 -2.26 10.34 7.47
CA SER A 147 -2.46 11.72 7.03
C SER A 147 -2.02 11.86 5.58
N VAL A 148 -2.86 12.47 4.74
CA VAL A 148 -2.60 12.74 3.33
C VAL A 148 -2.90 14.20 3.00
N GLU A 149 -1.97 14.89 2.36
CA GLU A 149 -2.16 16.23 1.81
C GLU A 149 -1.87 16.19 0.31
N ILE A 150 -2.85 16.59 -0.50
CA ILE A 150 -2.71 16.67 -1.95
C ILE A 150 -2.17 18.05 -2.30
N GLU A 151 -0.88 18.12 -2.62
CA GLU A 151 -0.20 19.32 -3.07
C GLU A 151 -0.22 19.36 -4.60
N ASN A 152 -0.94 20.32 -5.14
CA ASN A 152 -0.84 20.69 -6.55
C ASN A 152 -0.05 22.01 -6.63
N LYS A 153 1.16 21.97 -7.22
CA LYS A 153 1.96 23.18 -7.48
C LYS A 153 1.79 23.60 -8.95
N PRO A 154 0.77 24.41 -9.30
CA PRO A 154 0.50 24.79 -10.68
C PRO A 154 1.60 25.65 -11.33
N LEU A 155 2.59 26.12 -10.57
CA LEU A 155 3.54 27.14 -11.03
C LEU A 155 4.78 26.60 -11.78
N MET A 156 5.12 25.29 -11.73
CA MET A 156 6.31 24.77 -12.43
C MET A 156 6.23 23.34 -12.99
N SER A 157 5.21 22.56 -12.63
CA SER A 157 5.03 21.20 -13.14
C SER A 157 3.59 20.77 -12.94
N ASP A 158 3.02 20.05 -13.89
CA ASP A 158 1.70 19.41 -13.77
C ASP A 158 1.73 18.12 -12.93
N LYS A 159 2.65 18.08 -11.96
CA LYS A 159 2.78 17.02 -10.97
C LYS A 159 1.93 17.31 -9.74
N THR A 160 1.16 16.31 -9.34
CA THR A 160 0.40 16.27 -8.10
C THR A 160 1.12 15.36 -7.11
N TYR A 161 1.44 15.89 -5.93
CA TYR A 161 2.08 15.15 -4.86
C TYR A 161 1.07 14.82 -3.77
N TYR A 162 1.01 13.55 -3.40
CA TYR A 162 0.23 13.04 -2.28
C TYR A 162 1.21 12.89 -1.13
N LYS A 163 1.37 13.96 -0.36
CA LYS A 163 2.23 13.94 0.83
C LYS A 163 1.57 13.04 1.85
N ILE A 164 2.29 12.02 2.31
CA ILE A 164 1.78 11.11 3.33
C ILE A 164 2.64 11.15 4.58
N SER A 165 1.99 11.08 5.73
CA SER A 165 2.65 11.02 7.02
C SER A 165 1.82 10.21 8.03
N PRO A 166 2.47 9.71 9.09
CA PRO A 166 1.81 9.33 10.32
C PRO A 166 0.79 10.39 10.75
N ALA A 167 -0.35 9.93 11.23
CA ALA A 167 -1.32 10.76 11.90
C ALA A 167 -0.93 11.10 13.34
N ASN A 168 -0.06 10.29 13.95
CA ASN A 168 0.44 10.51 15.31
C ASN A 168 1.85 9.93 15.53
N PRO A 169 2.55 10.35 16.60
CA PRO A 169 3.93 9.93 16.86
C PRO A 169 4.13 8.42 17.11
N GLN A 170 3.09 7.68 17.52
CA GLN A 170 3.20 6.24 17.80
C GLN A 170 3.38 5.41 16.52
N GLN A 171 3.07 6.00 15.37
CA GLN A 171 3.19 5.36 14.07
C GLN A 171 4.57 5.59 13.41
N VAL A 172 5.49 6.27 14.11
CA VAL A 172 6.89 6.42 13.70
C VAL A 172 7.72 5.41 14.48
N ARG A 173 8.58 4.68 13.78
CA ARG A 173 9.61 3.87 14.41
C ARG A 173 10.96 4.38 13.90
N GLY A 174 11.76 4.93 14.80
CA GLY A 174 12.97 5.67 14.44
C GLY A 174 14.04 5.53 15.50
N ARG A 175 14.92 4.55 15.27
CA ARG A 175 16.38 4.57 15.48
C ARG A 175 16.88 3.25 14.89
N MET A 176 17.41 3.28 13.67
CA MET A 176 18.50 2.37 13.38
C MET A 176 19.63 2.81 14.30
N LEU A 177 19.97 1.96 15.26
CA LEU A 177 21.18 2.08 16.05
C LEU A 177 22.39 1.76 15.17
#